data_AF-A0A926JST3-F1
#
_entry.id   AF-A0A926JST3-F1
#
_cell.length_a   1.000
_cell.length_b   1.000
_cell.length_c   1.000
_cell.angle_alpha   90.00
_cell.angle_beta   90.00
_cell.angle_gamma   90.00
#
_symmetry.space_group_name_H-M   'P 1'
#
loop_
_entity.id
_entity.type
_entity.pdbx_description
1 polymer ?
#
loop_
_entity_poly.entity_id
_entity_poly.type
_entity_poly.pdbx_seq_one_letter_code
_entity_poly.pdbx_strand_id
1 'polypeptide(L)'
;LGTLAHRDRWHLFDQIFFTAELLDENKSSYRYWKAGIFNKHYLITPSGPYKGYPLRSYTNGRYSGGYSDHFPVYIYLVKQVNP
;
A
#
# COMPACT_ATOMS: atom_id res chain seq x y z
N LEU A 1 7.14 9.09 1.24
CA LEU A 1 7.07 7.77 0.57
C LEU A 1 5.74 7.70 -0.17
N GLY A 2 5.73 7.34 -1.46
CA GLY A 2 4.50 7.14 -2.23
C GLY A 2 4.23 5.67 -2.51
N THR A 3 3.19 5.38 -3.27
CA THR A 3 2.82 4.03 -3.70
C THR A 3 3.41 3.68 -5.06
N LEU A 4 3.57 4.67 -5.95
CA LEU A 4 4.24 4.49 -7.24
C LEU A 4 5.31 5.56 -7.46
N ALA A 5 6.24 5.27 -8.37
CA ALA A 5 7.21 6.22 -8.84
C ALA A 5 7.22 6.27 -10.38
N HIS A 6 7.20 7.50 -10.91
CA HIS A 6 7.22 7.79 -12.34
C HIS A 6 8.02 9.07 -12.60
N ARG A 7 8.95 9.03 -13.56
CA ARG A 7 9.86 10.15 -13.87
C ARG A 7 10.54 10.71 -12.62
N ASP A 8 11.07 9.82 -11.77
CA ASP A 8 11.77 10.16 -10.52
C ASP A 8 10.93 10.94 -9.50
N ARG A 9 9.60 10.85 -9.61
CA ARG A 9 8.67 11.40 -8.63
C ARG A 9 7.81 10.32 -8.02
N TRP A 10 7.68 10.38 -6.70
CA TRP A 10 6.75 9.56 -5.94
C TRP A 10 5.35 10.18 -5.99
N HIS A 11 4.35 9.33 -6.23
CA HIS A 11 2.95 9.70 -6.19
C HIS A 11 2.22 8.88 -5.13
N LEU A 12 1.19 9.48 -4.53
CA LEU A 12 0.34 8.87 -3.51
C LEU A 12 -1.12 9.24 -3.81
N PHE A 13 -1.80 8.42 -4.62
CA PHE A 13 -3.21 8.63 -4.98
C PHE A 13 -4.08 7.38 -4.84
N ASP A 14 -3.50 6.26 -4.39
CA ASP A 14 -4.24 5.06 -4.01
C ASP A 14 -4.96 5.29 -2.68
N GLN A 15 -6.28 5.05 -2.66
CA GLN A 15 -7.16 5.46 -1.58
C GLN A 15 -8.08 4.32 -1.15
N ILE A 16 -8.32 4.22 0.16
CA ILE A 16 -9.36 3.37 0.74
C ILE A 16 -10.35 4.30 1.41
N PHE A 17 -11.57 4.35 0.87
CA PHE A 17 -12.68 5.10 1.44
C PHE A 17 -13.54 4.18 2.31
N PHE A 18 -14.05 4.71 3.40
CA PHE A 18 -14.96 4.02 4.30
C PHE A 18 -15.90 5.01 4.97
N THR A 19 -17.00 4.50 5.51
CA THR A 19 -18.06 5.32 6.13
C THR A 19 -17.67 5.75 7.55
N ALA A 20 -18.33 6.79 8.06
CA ALA A 20 -17.96 7.43 9.34
C ALA A 20 -18.10 6.49 10.56
N GLU A 21 -18.86 5.41 10.46
CA GLU A 21 -19.06 4.42 11.53
C GLU A 21 -17.75 3.75 11.97
N LEU A 22 -16.74 3.63 11.08
CA LEU A 22 -15.43 3.12 11.47
C LEU A 22 -14.61 4.12 12.30
N LEU A 23 -15.07 5.36 12.44
CA LEU A 23 -14.47 6.39 13.29
C LEU A 23 -15.15 6.49 14.66
N ASP A 24 -16.27 5.79 14.88
CA ASP A 24 -17.01 5.81 16.15
C ASP A 24 -16.12 5.30 17.29
N GLU A 25 -16.04 6.03 18.40
CA GLU A 25 -15.25 5.64 19.55
C GLU A 25 -15.87 4.47 20.35
N ASN A 26 -17.11 4.09 20.07
CA ASN A 26 -17.74 2.91 20.64
C ASN A 26 -16.98 1.62 20.26
N LYS A 27 -16.37 0.97 21.24
CA LYS A 27 -15.48 -0.21 21.05
C LYS A 27 -16.22 -1.52 20.77
N SER A 28 -17.54 -1.48 20.56
CA SER A 28 -18.38 -2.65 20.29
C SER A 28 -18.18 -3.27 18.90
N SER A 29 -17.64 -2.50 17.94
CA SER A 29 -17.37 -2.95 16.56
C SER A 29 -15.92 -2.67 16.12
N TYR A 30 -15.61 -3.01 14.87
CA TYR A 30 -14.35 -2.65 14.23
C TYR A 30 -14.23 -1.14 14.03
N ARG A 31 -13.02 -0.62 14.23
CA ARG A 31 -12.70 0.80 14.08
C ARG A 31 -11.41 0.99 13.31
N TYR A 32 -11.31 2.08 12.57
CA TYR A 32 -10.07 2.53 11.97
C TYR A 32 -9.04 2.83 13.07
N TRP A 33 -7.81 2.33 12.87
CA TRP A 33 -6.68 2.65 13.72
C TRP A 33 -5.59 3.40 12.97
N LYS A 34 -5.12 2.84 11.84
CA LYS A 34 -4.04 3.42 11.05
C LYS A 34 -4.09 2.93 9.62
N ALA A 35 -3.52 3.72 8.71
CA ALA A 35 -3.26 3.35 7.33
C ALA A 35 -1.76 3.16 7.09
N GLY A 36 -1.39 2.45 6.04
CA GLY A 36 -0.01 2.24 5.65
C GLY A 36 0.17 1.93 4.17
N ILE A 37 1.42 2.09 3.71
CA ILE A 37 1.89 1.63 2.42
C ILE A 37 2.71 0.37 2.66
N PHE A 38 2.33 -0.74 2.03
CA PHE A 38 3.04 -2.00 2.18
C PHE A 38 4.22 -2.07 1.20
N ASN A 39 5.43 -1.81 1.72
CA ASN A 39 6.65 -1.65 0.93
C ASN A 39 7.75 -2.64 1.35
N LYS A 40 7.42 -3.93 1.51
CA LYS A 40 8.41 -4.96 1.84
C LYS A 40 9.48 -5.07 0.77
N HIS A 41 10.72 -5.41 1.16
CA HIS A 41 11.88 -5.45 0.26
C HIS A 41 11.66 -6.27 -1.02
N TYR A 42 10.92 -7.38 -0.95
CA TYR A 42 10.64 -8.21 -2.12
C TYR A 42 9.69 -7.55 -3.14
N LEU A 43 8.98 -6.48 -2.77
CA LEU A 43 8.17 -5.66 -3.68
C LEU A 43 8.97 -4.55 -4.35
N ILE A 44 10.26 -4.40 -4.04
CA ILE A 44 11.09 -3.27 -4.48
C ILE A 44 12.08 -3.76 -5.53
N THR A 45 12.25 -2.98 -6.59
CA THR A 45 13.29 -3.19 -7.59
C THR A 45 14.67 -3.10 -6.94
N PRO A 46 15.48 -4.17 -6.92
CA PRO A 46 16.70 -4.24 -6.10
C PRO A 46 17.89 -3.51 -6.72
N SER A 47 17.91 -3.35 -8.04
CA SER A 47 19.06 -2.85 -8.81
C SER A 47 18.65 -2.21 -10.14
N GLY A 48 19.62 -1.57 -10.80
CA GLY A 48 19.41 -0.93 -12.10
C GLY A 48 18.81 0.48 -11.98
N PRO A 49 18.38 1.08 -13.10
CA PRO A 49 17.94 2.47 -13.16
C PRO A 49 16.68 2.75 -12.33
N TYR A 50 15.86 1.73 -12.08
CA TYR A 50 14.64 1.85 -11.27
C TYR A 50 14.82 1.32 -9.84
N LYS A 51 16.06 1.20 -9.34
CA LYS A 51 16.31 0.75 -7.97
C LYS A 51 15.50 1.58 -6.98
N GLY A 52 14.78 0.90 -6.08
CA GLY A 52 13.90 1.55 -5.10
C GLY A 52 12.45 1.75 -5.55
N TYR A 53 12.12 1.56 -6.82
CA TYR A 53 10.75 1.62 -7.34
C TYR A 53 9.99 0.32 -7.04
N PRO A 54 8.65 0.29 -7.11
CA PRO A 54 7.88 -0.95 -7.13
C PRO A 54 8.38 -1.92 -8.20
N LEU A 55 8.49 -3.20 -7.84
CA LEU A 55 8.89 -4.28 -8.74
C LEU A 55 7.71 -4.61 -9.67
N ARG A 56 7.71 -4.00 -10.85
CA ARG A 56 6.63 -4.07 -11.84
C ARG A 56 6.41 -5.50 -12.35
N SER A 57 5.15 -5.88 -12.55
CA SER A 57 4.79 -7.17 -13.16
C SER A 57 5.21 -7.22 -14.62
N TYR A 58 5.02 -6.13 -15.37
CA TYR A 58 5.40 -6.03 -16.76
C TYR A 58 6.28 -4.81 -17.02
N THR A 59 7.29 -4.99 -17.85
CA THR A 59 8.17 -3.92 -18.33
C THR A 59 8.36 -4.10 -19.84
N ASN A 60 8.11 -3.05 -20.62
CA ASN A 60 8.25 -3.06 -22.09
C ASN A 60 7.53 -4.25 -22.77
N GLY A 61 6.30 -4.56 -22.32
CA GLY A 61 5.49 -5.63 -22.91
C GLY A 61 5.92 -7.05 -22.53
N ARG A 62 6.87 -7.23 -21.60
CA ARG A 62 7.31 -8.54 -21.11
C ARG A 62 7.09 -8.66 -19.61
N TYR A 63 6.72 -9.86 -19.15
CA TYR A 63 6.61 -10.15 -17.73
C TYR A 63 8.00 -10.09 -17.08
N SER A 64 8.15 -9.25 -16.05
CA SER A 64 9.42 -9.02 -15.34
C SER A 64 9.54 -9.78 -14.02
N GLY A 65 8.58 -10.63 -13.68
CA GLY A 65 8.60 -11.40 -12.43
C GLY A 65 8.21 -10.60 -11.18
N GLY A 66 7.74 -9.36 -11.36
CA GLY A 66 7.28 -8.50 -10.28
C GLY A 66 5.81 -8.66 -9.93
N TYR A 67 5.37 -7.81 -9.00
CA TYR A 67 4.04 -7.88 -8.37
C TYR A 67 3.09 -6.82 -8.89
N SER A 68 3.53 -5.56 -8.95
CA SER A 68 2.74 -4.41 -9.39
C SER A 68 3.65 -3.20 -9.59
N ASP A 69 3.23 -2.23 -10.39
CA ASP A 69 3.90 -0.93 -10.46
C ASP A 69 3.48 0.06 -9.36
N HIS A 70 2.60 -0.38 -8.47
CA HIS A 70 2.18 0.31 -7.25
C HIS A 70 2.45 -0.57 -6.02
N PHE A 71 2.89 0.03 -4.92
CA PHE A 71 2.82 -0.60 -3.60
C PHE A 71 1.37 -0.63 -3.12
N PRO A 72 0.92 -1.74 -2.51
CA PRO A 72 -0.41 -1.80 -1.90
C PRO A 72 -0.56 -0.80 -0.76
N VAL A 73 -1.75 -0.21 -0.64
CA VAL A 73 -2.19 0.50 0.56
C VAL A 73 -3.07 -0.40 1.39
N TYR A 74 -3.07 -0.19 2.70
CA TYR A 74 -3.87 -0.97 3.61
C TYR A 74 -4.26 -0.17 4.85
N ILE A 75 -5.31 -0.60 5.52
CA ILE A 75 -5.76 -0.06 6.81
C ILE A 75 -5.79 -1.16 7.86
N TYR A 76 -5.60 -0.78 9.12
CA TYR A 76 -5.86 -1.63 10.26
C TYR A 76 -7.22 -1.29 10.84
N LEU A 77 -8.06 -2.31 10.94
CA LEU A 77 -9.30 -2.27 11.70
C LEU A 77 -9.10 -3.04 13.00
N VAL A 78 -9.43 -2.41 14.12
CA VAL A 78 -9.25 -2.98 15.46
C VAL A 78 -10.59 -3.05 16.17
N LYS A 79 -10.77 -4.08 17.00
CA LYS A 79 -11.97 -4.29 17.81
C LYS A 79 -11.54 -4.75 19.20
N GLN A 80 -12.21 -4.28 20.23
CA GLN A 80 -11.98 -4.77 21.58
C GLN A 80 -12.45 -6.23 21.67
N VAL A 81 -11.56 -7.11 22.13
CA VAL A 81 -11.92 -8.49 22.49
C VAL A 81 -12.35 -8.46 23.95
N ASN A 82 -13.60 -8.85 24.22
CA ASN A 82 -14.01 -9.11 25.59
C ASN A 82 -13.45 -10.49 25.99
N PRO A 83 -12.62 -10.57 27.04
CA PRO A 83 -12.13 -11.84 27.56
C PRO A 83 -13.27 -12.70 28.14
#